data_AF-A0A5J5KDF3-F1
#
_entry.id   AF-A0A5J5KDF3-F1
#
_cell.length_a   1.000
_cell.length_b   1.000
_cell.length_c   1.000
_cell.angle_alpha   90.00
_cell.angle_beta   90.00
_cell.angle_gamma   90.00
#
_symmetry.space_group_name_H-M   'P 1'
#
loop_
_entity.id
_entity.type
_entity.pdbx_description
1 polymer ?
#
loop_
_entity_poly.entity_id
_entity_poly.type
_entity_poly.pdbx_seq_one_letter_code
_entity_poly.pdbx_strand_id
1 'polypeptide(L)'
;MGWLSNLLLPGRLRTGPTALLPARPDPKTLLAIAQLADPEARPDGDDVLVGGSRVQPPIELGPDLLAKLGVPGDEPLWACRIAADGPLPVDFFDKSLAEGIAYRLGGWSVCQGEPVDPAEEAGGDPVVYLPAVPEPEEVLPILAGLLHTDAVDAGRWPEGELVDGVVHVPVRRGRVADVYADDELVVTIEEGHRVPPVAQARWPYLTEIAVVRVSPAGRTEETRTTAEAAGGTVDAEGAEDEAAAAPGEEVPVAPGEEAARSENLGDPDALDVGATDTGVVETAAVDTGAAETGAADTGEAEGGAVSDRDASDGDAVAVARDALVRRAAVALEIAQRLQGIAADSRGFQLAEPADALPGGYAGPALA
;
A
#
# COMPACT_ATOMS: atom_id res chain seq x y z
N MET A 1 6.28 -11.32 31.40
CA MET A 1 4.93 -11.18 30.80
C MET A 1 4.20 -12.51 30.91
N GLY A 2 2.89 -12.51 31.18
CA GLY A 2 2.14 -13.71 31.57
C GLY A 2 1.80 -14.66 30.41
N TRP A 3 1.66 -15.95 30.71
CA TRP A 3 1.37 -17.05 29.78
C TRP A 3 0.17 -16.79 28.83
N LEU A 4 -0.87 -16.10 29.31
CA LEU A 4 -2.05 -15.73 28.52
C LEU A 4 -1.77 -14.67 27.45
N SER A 5 -0.83 -13.76 27.69
CA SER A 5 -0.42 -12.74 26.71
C SER A 5 0.26 -13.39 25.50
N ASN A 6 1.02 -14.46 25.70
CA ASN A 6 1.69 -15.19 24.62
C ASN A 6 0.73 -16.04 23.77
N LEU A 7 -0.45 -16.40 24.29
CA LEU A 7 -1.45 -17.16 23.55
C LEU A 7 -2.19 -16.28 22.53
N LEU A 8 -2.47 -15.03 22.89
CA LEU A 8 -3.22 -14.08 22.05
C LEU A 8 -2.32 -13.19 21.18
N LEU A 9 -1.04 -13.06 21.52
CA LEU A 9 -0.09 -12.23 20.79
C LEU A 9 0.04 -12.63 19.30
N PRO A 10 0.22 -13.92 18.93
CA PRO A 10 0.28 -14.30 17.51
C PRO A 10 -0.95 -13.87 16.73
N GLY A 11 -2.15 -14.07 17.31
CA GLY A 11 -3.40 -13.65 16.67
C GLY A 11 -3.45 -12.15 16.43
N ARG A 12 -3.01 -11.34 17.40
CA ARG A 12 -3.00 -9.87 17.29
C ARG A 12 -1.97 -9.33 16.30
N LEU A 13 -0.81 -9.99 16.19
CA LEU A 13 0.24 -9.64 15.23
C LEU A 13 -0.13 -10.10 13.81
N ARG A 14 -0.88 -11.19 13.69
CA ARG A 14 -1.37 -11.70 12.41
C ARG A 14 -2.47 -10.82 11.82
N THR A 15 -3.39 -10.32 12.65
CA THR A 15 -4.56 -9.58 12.16
C THR A 15 -4.29 -8.10 11.90
N GLY A 16 -3.43 -7.46 12.68
CA GLY A 16 -3.12 -6.03 12.54
C GLY A 16 -1.79 -5.79 11.81
N PRO A 17 -1.62 -4.64 11.13
CA PRO A 17 -0.37 -4.28 10.50
C PRO A 17 0.78 -4.25 11.53
N THR A 18 1.85 -4.95 11.20
CA THR A 18 2.99 -5.15 12.10
C THR A 18 4.27 -5.10 11.28
N ALA A 19 5.22 -4.24 11.67
CA ALA A 19 6.59 -4.29 11.16
C ALA A 19 7.43 -5.25 12.01
N LEU A 20 8.10 -6.21 11.39
CA LEU A 20 9.03 -7.14 12.02
C LEU A 20 10.46 -6.77 11.63
N LEU A 21 11.29 -6.46 12.61
CA LEU A 21 12.57 -5.79 12.40
C LEU A 21 13.74 -6.67 12.87
N PRO A 22 14.88 -6.68 12.14
CA PRO A 22 16.03 -7.50 12.49
C PRO A 22 16.73 -7.02 13.78
N ALA A 23 16.56 -5.75 14.13
CA ALA A 23 17.12 -5.16 15.35
C ALA A 23 16.05 -4.34 16.08
N ARG A 24 16.21 -4.20 17.39
CA ARG A 24 15.34 -3.32 18.19
C ARG A 24 15.49 -1.88 17.68
N PRO A 25 14.42 -1.25 17.17
CA PRO A 25 14.51 0.13 16.74
C PRO A 25 14.70 1.04 17.95
N ASP A 26 15.59 2.02 17.82
CA ASP A 26 15.66 3.13 18.77
C ASP A 26 14.37 3.98 18.66
N PRO A 27 13.75 4.41 19.77
CA PRO A 27 12.53 5.21 19.72
C PRO A 27 12.65 6.50 18.90
N LYS A 28 13.83 7.13 18.85
CA LYS A 28 14.02 8.34 18.03
C LYS A 28 14.10 7.99 16.55
N THR A 29 14.73 6.88 16.19
CA THR A 29 14.73 6.37 14.81
C THR A 29 13.31 6.06 14.36
N LEU A 30 12.52 5.38 15.21
CA LEU A 30 11.13 5.06 14.89
C LEU A 30 10.27 6.32 14.71
N LEU A 31 10.45 7.33 15.58
CA LEU A 31 9.79 8.63 15.44
C LEU A 31 10.22 9.36 14.16
N ALA A 32 11.52 9.39 13.85
CA ALA A 32 12.02 10.05 12.66
C ALA A 32 11.47 9.41 11.38
N ILE A 33 11.40 8.07 11.33
CA ILE A 33 10.79 7.33 10.22
C ILE A 33 9.29 7.63 10.13
N ALA A 34 8.57 7.63 11.25
CA ALA A 34 7.16 7.99 11.28
C ALA A 34 6.91 9.42 10.76
N GLN A 35 7.82 10.35 11.05
CA GLN A 35 7.74 11.74 10.60
C GLN A 35 7.90 11.91 9.08
N LEU A 36 8.48 10.92 8.39
CA LEU A 36 8.50 10.91 6.93
C LEU A 36 7.10 10.65 6.36
N ALA A 37 6.28 9.81 7.01
CA ALA A 37 4.91 9.51 6.61
C ALA A 37 3.87 10.53 7.11
N ASP A 38 4.12 11.11 8.29
CA ASP A 38 3.31 12.16 8.90
C ASP A 38 4.22 13.16 9.65
N PRO A 39 4.46 14.37 9.10
CA PRO A 39 5.26 15.40 9.76
C PRO A 39 4.80 15.78 11.17
N GLU A 40 3.54 15.55 11.52
CA GLU A 40 2.98 15.84 12.84
C GLU A 40 3.16 14.68 13.83
N ALA A 41 3.76 13.57 13.40
CA ALA A 41 4.03 12.41 14.25
C ALA A 41 4.85 12.79 15.49
N ARG A 42 4.44 12.23 16.63
CA ARG A 42 4.95 12.63 17.95
C ARG A 42 4.96 11.46 18.93
N PRO A 43 5.84 11.49 19.95
CA PRO A 43 5.79 10.52 21.04
C PRO A 43 4.49 10.65 21.84
N ASP A 44 3.97 9.52 22.32
CA ASP A 44 2.86 9.45 23.27
C ASP A 44 3.05 8.28 24.23
N GLY A 45 3.61 8.58 25.41
CA GLY A 45 4.08 7.55 26.33
C GLY A 45 5.24 6.76 25.70
N ASP A 46 5.11 5.43 25.67
CA ASP A 46 6.06 4.54 25.01
C ASP A 46 5.74 4.34 23.50
N ASP A 47 4.60 4.86 23.03
CA ASP A 47 4.16 4.75 21.65
C ASP A 47 4.57 5.96 20.79
N VAL A 48 4.41 5.82 19.47
CA VAL A 48 4.46 6.94 18.52
C VAL A 48 3.08 7.13 17.89
N LEU A 49 2.51 8.33 17.97
CA LEU A 49 1.28 8.71 17.27
C LEU A 49 1.60 9.21 15.86
N VAL A 50 0.91 8.68 14.85
CA VAL A 50 1.15 8.89 13.42
C VAL A 50 -0.17 8.80 12.66
N GLY A 51 -0.65 9.88 12.05
CA GLY A 51 -1.79 9.85 11.12
C GLY A 51 -3.09 9.28 11.70
N GLY A 52 -3.32 9.39 13.01
CA GLY A 52 -4.46 8.76 13.70
C GLY A 52 -4.22 7.30 14.12
N SER A 53 -2.99 6.82 14.01
CA SER A 53 -2.57 5.48 14.39
C SER A 53 -1.42 5.52 15.40
N ARG A 54 -1.18 4.39 16.04
CA ARG A 54 -0.22 4.25 17.14
C ARG A 54 0.75 3.11 16.83
N VAL A 55 2.02 3.47 16.71
CA VAL A 55 3.12 2.50 16.64
C VAL A 55 3.49 2.11 18.07
N GLN A 56 3.23 0.85 18.41
CA GLN A 56 3.46 0.30 19.74
C GLN A 56 4.95 0.01 19.99
N PRO A 57 5.39 -0.11 21.26
CA PRO A 57 6.78 -0.35 21.57
C PRO A 57 7.23 -1.71 21.03
N PRO A 58 8.49 -1.85 20.60
CA PRO A 58 8.98 -3.08 19.98
C PRO A 58 8.98 -4.24 20.99
N ILE A 59 8.44 -5.38 20.57
CA ILE A 59 8.42 -6.64 21.34
C ILE A 59 9.28 -7.67 20.62
N GLU A 60 10.22 -8.28 21.35
CA GLU A 60 11.05 -9.36 20.83
C GLU A 60 10.22 -10.64 20.61
N LEU A 61 10.37 -11.24 19.43
CA LEU A 61 9.74 -12.49 19.02
C LEU A 61 10.80 -13.57 18.87
N GLY A 62 10.64 -14.67 19.60
CA GLY A 62 11.45 -15.87 19.41
C GLY A 62 10.96 -16.75 18.26
N PRO A 63 11.74 -17.80 17.91
CA PRO A 63 11.47 -18.68 16.77
C PRO A 63 10.06 -19.29 16.78
N ASP A 64 9.59 -19.73 17.95
CA ASP A 64 8.24 -20.32 18.10
C ASP A 64 7.10 -19.38 17.70
N LEU A 65 7.29 -18.07 17.88
CA LEU A 65 6.29 -17.06 17.50
C LEU A 65 6.42 -16.71 16.02
N LEU A 66 7.64 -16.63 15.49
CA LEU A 66 7.89 -16.38 14.06
C LEU A 66 7.34 -17.49 13.18
N ALA A 67 7.55 -18.75 13.57
CA ALA A 67 6.98 -19.91 12.89
C ALA A 67 5.44 -19.86 12.83
N LYS A 68 4.78 -19.34 13.88
CA LYS A 68 3.32 -19.15 13.91
C LYS A 68 2.84 -18.01 13.01
N LEU A 69 3.71 -17.05 12.71
CA LEU A 69 3.44 -15.94 11.80
C LEU A 69 3.80 -16.27 10.34
N GLY A 70 4.39 -17.44 10.08
CA GLY A 70 4.83 -17.85 8.75
C GLY A 70 6.08 -17.13 8.25
N VAL A 71 6.81 -16.47 9.15
CA VAL A 71 8.04 -15.73 8.82
C VAL A 71 9.20 -16.73 8.76
N PRO A 72 10.00 -16.76 7.67
CA PRO A 72 11.13 -17.67 7.56
C PRO A 72 12.26 -17.26 8.52
N GLY A 73 12.98 -18.26 9.04
CA GLY A 73 14.19 -18.07 9.85
C GLY A 73 14.01 -18.31 11.34
N ASP A 74 15.14 -18.49 12.02
CA ASP A 74 15.22 -18.80 13.46
C ASP A 74 15.82 -17.64 14.27
N GLU A 75 16.15 -16.53 13.63
CA GLU A 75 16.70 -15.36 14.31
C GLU A 75 15.58 -14.55 14.97
N PRO A 76 15.78 -14.04 16.20
CA PRO A 76 14.76 -13.25 16.88
C PRO A 76 14.53 -11.92 16.15
N LEU A 77 13.26 -11.57 15.94
CA LEU A 77 12.85 -10.29 15.34
C LEU A 77 12.11 -9.42 16.35
N TRP A 78 12.05 -8.12 16.08
CA TRP A 78 11.35 -7.14 16.89
C TRP A 78 10.06 -6.68 16.21
N ALA A 79 8.92 -6.93 16.83
CA ALA A 79 7.62 -6.56 16.31
C ALA A 79 7.19 -5.17 16.80
N CYS A 80 6.93 -4.26 15.86
CA CYS A 80 6.27 -2.98 16.08
C CYS A 80 4.86 -3.05 15.51
N ARG A 81 3.86 -3.23 16.37
CA ARG A 81 2.45 -3.29 15.96
C ARG A 81 1.91 -1.88 15.72
N ILE A 82 1.13 -1.73 14.66
CA ILE A 82 0.37 -0.51 14.38
C ILE A 82 -1.08 -0.75 14.75
N ALA A 83 -1.65 0.17 15.52
CA ALA A 83 -3.05 0.14 15.92
C ALA A 83 -3.68 1.49 15.63
N ALA A 84 -4.76 1.51 14.84
CA ALA A 84 -5.58 2.70 14.66
C ALA A 84 -6.10 3.23 16.01
N ASP A 85 -6.10 4.54 16.18
CA ASP A 85 -6.67 5.22 17.35
C ASP A 85 -8.17 5.44 17.11
N GLY A 86 -8.98 4.44 17.44
CA GLY A 86 -10.45 4.50 17.33
C GLY A 86 -11.10 3.24 16.75
N PRO A 87 -12.44 3.24 16.57
CA PRO A 87 -13.20 2.10 16.06
C PRO A 87 -13.07 1.90 14.54
N LEU A 88 -12.12 2.59 13.89
CA LEU A 88 -11.96 2.52 12.44
C LEU A 88 -11.41 1.13 12.06
N PRO A 89 -11.88 0.54 10.94
CA PRO A 89 -11.22 -0.61 10.36
C PRO A 89 -9.76 -0.26 10.05
N VAL A 90 -8.89 -1.28 9.97
CA VAL A 90 -7.50 -1.11 9.53
C VAL A 90 -7.52 -0.33 8.22
N ASP A 91 -7.07 0.92 8.26
CA ASP A 91 -7.07 1.79 7.09
C ASP A 91 -5.88 1.42 6.20
N PHE A 92 -5.95 1.75 4.91
CA PHE A 92 -4.84 1.56 3.97
C PHE A 92 -3.52 2.15 4.51
N PHE A 93 -3.61 3.28 5.23
CA PHE A 93 -2.46 3.93 5.84
C PHE A 93 -1.74 3.06 6.89
N ASP A 94 -2.44 2.26 7.69
CA ASP A 94 -1.82 1.44 8.72
C ASP A 94 -0.93 0.35 8.11
N LYS A 95 -1.39 -0.24 7.00
CA LYS A 95 -0.62 -1.22 6.23
C LYS A 95 0.61 -0.56 5.60
N SER A 96 0.45 0.58 4.92
CA SER A 96 1.56 1.30 4.31
C SER A 96 2.58 1.79 5.35
N LEU A 97 2.14 2.19 6.55
CA LEU A 97 3.01 2.56 7.66
C LEU A 97 3.86 1.37 8.13
N ALA A 98 3.27 0.18 8.26
CA ALA A 98 3.99 -1.04 8.62
C ALA A 98 5.05 -1.39 7.58
N GLU A 99 4.65 -1.40 6.31
CA GLU A 99 5.52 -1.71 5.18
C GLU A 99 6.65 -0.69 5.04
N GLY A 100 6.38 0.60 5.19
CA GLY A 100 7.40 1.63 5.04
C GLY A 100 8.41 1.67 6.18
N ILE A 101 7.99 1.33 7.41
CA ILE A 101 8.90 1.11 8.55
C ILE A 101 9.78 -0.11 8.27
N ALA A 102 9.17 -1.24 7.89
CA ALA A 102 9.88 -2.48 7.58
C ALA A 102 10.89 -2.28 6.43
N TYR A 103 10.48 -1.63 5.34
CA TYR A 103 11.32 -1.32 4.19
C TYR A 103 12.58 -0.55 4.57
N ARG A 104 12.45 0.49 5.40
CA ARG A 104 13.57 1.36 5.81
C ARG A 104 14.52 0.70 6.80
N LEU A 105 14.02 -0.22 7.60
CA LEU A 105 14.78 -0.91 8.64
C LEU A 105 15.22 -2.32 8.24
N GLY A 106 14.97 -2.72 6.99
CA GLY A 106 15.38 -4.03 6.44
C GLY A 106 14.63 -5.20 7.08
N GLY A 107 13.33 -5.02 7.30
CA GLY A 107 12.45 -6.00 7.94
C GLY A 107 11.27 -6.42 7.08
N TRP A 108 10.36 -7.16 7.69
CA TRP A 108 9.15 -7.71 7.06
C TRP A 108 7.92 -6.94 7.52
N SER A 109 6.88 -6.92 6.71
CA SER A 109 5.54 -6.49 7.12
C SER A 109 4.63 -7.70 7.26
N VAL A 110 3.83 -7.75 8.33
CA VAL A 110 2.76 -8.74 8.49
C VAL A 110 1.45 -8.00 8.60
N CYS A 111 0.52 -8.31 7.72
CA CYS A 111 -0.85 -7.82 7.79
C CYS A 111 -1.78 -8.93 7.29
N GLN A 112 -2.90 -9.15 7.99
CA GLN A 112 -3.88 -10.20 7.66
C GLN A 112 -3.28 -11.62 7.52
N GLY A 113 -2.12 -11.84 8.15
CA GLY A 113 -1.43 -13.12 8.23
C GLY A 113 -0.61 -13.51 7.03
N GLU A 114 -0.27 -12.54 6.19
CA GLU A 114 0.69 -12.69 5.12
C GLU A 114 1.96 -11.89 5.47
N PRO A 115 3.10 -12.56 5.73
CA PRO A 115 4.38 -11.89 5.83
C PRO A 115 4.88 -11.54 4.43
N VAL A 116 5.24 -10.27 4.24
CA VAL A 116 5.77 -9.72 2.99
C VAL A 116 7.10 -9.04 3.28
N ASP A 117 8.11 -9.31 2.45
CA ASP A 117 9.31 -8.48 2.40
C ASP A 117 9.04 -7.29 1.45
N PRO A 118 8.86 -6.07 1.98
CA PRO A 118 8.60 -4.90 1.14
C PRO A 118 9.79 -4.55 0.23
N ALA A 119 10.99 -5.06 0.49
CA ALA A 119 12.16 -4.88 -0.36
C ALA A 119 12.10 -5.76 -1.63
N GLU A 120 11.42 -6.90 -1.58
CA GLU A 120 11.24 -7.82 -2.71
C GLU A 120 9.97 -7.51 -3.53
N GLU A 121 9.04 -6.72 -2.99
CA GLU A 121 7.79 -6.39 -3.65
C GLU A 121 8.01 -5.53 -4.91
N ALA A 122 7.57 -6.06 -6.07
CA ALA A 122 7.57 -5.33 -7.33
C ALA A 122 6.56 -4.17 -7.26
N GLY A 123 6.99 -2.96 -6.90
CA GLY A 123 6.04 -1.87 -6.67
C GLY A 123 6.57 -0.57 -6.05
N GLY A 124 7.87 -0.47 -5.80
CA GLY A 124 8.51 0.65 -5.10
C GLY A 124 8.63 1.97 -5.87
N ASP A 125 7.77 2.22 -6.87
CA ASP A 125 7.94 3.38 -7.74
C ASP A 125 7.64 4.69 -6.98
N PRO A 126 8.56 5.67 -7.04
CA PRO A 126 8.37 6.96 -6.38
C PRO A 126 7.13 7.69 -6.89
N VAL A 127 6.49 8.42 -5.98
CA VAL A 127 5.30 9.22 -6.26
C VAL A 127 5.53 10.68 -5.89
N VAL A 128 4.77 11.57 -6.52
CA VAL A 128 4.68 12.98 -6.16
C VAL A 128 3.23 13.31 -5.86
N TYR A 129 2.96 13.82 -4.67
CA TYR A 129 1.68 14.39 -4.31
C TYR A 129 1.64 15.85 -4.75
N LEU A 130 0.60 16.21 -5.50
CA LEU A 130 0.34 17.57 -5.99
C LEU A 130 -1.03 18.05 -5.51
N PRO A 131 -1.20 19.35 -5.21
CA PRO A 131 -2.47 19.88 -4.70
C PRO A 131 -3.60 19.86 -5.75
N ALA A 132 -3.23 19.81 -7.03
CA ALA A 132 -4.14 19.69 -8.17
C ALA A 132 -3.36 19.09 -9.34
N VAL A 133 -4.09 18.70 -10.39
CA VAL A 133 -3.52 18.20 -11.63
C VAL A 133 -2.86 19.37 -12.36
N PRO A 134 -1.54 19.29 -12.65
CA PRO A 134 -0.85 20.34 -13.39
C PRO A 134 -1.26 20.31 -14.86
N GLU A 135 -1.24 21.47 -15.51
CA GLU A 135 -1.48 21.54 -16.94
C GLU A 135 -0.27 20.99 -17.72
N PRO A 136 -0.45 20.43 -18.93
CA PRO A 136 0.67 19.93 -19.73
C PRO A 136 1.76 20.97 -20.00
N GLU A 137 1.38 22.24 -20.13
CA GLU A 137 2.31 23.37 -20.31
C GLU A 137 3.26 23.57 -19.11
N GLU A 138 2.86 23.13 -17.91
CA GLU A 138 3.68 23.17 -16.70
C GLU A 138 4.58 21.93 -16.59
N VAL A 139 4.08 20.76 -17.02
CA VAL A 139 4.77 19.47 -16.89
C VAL A 139 5.82 19.25 -17.97
N LEU A 140 5.48 19.52 -19.24
CA LEU A 140 6.35 19.24 -20.39
C LEU A 140 7.73 19.89 -20.29
N PRO A 141 7.87 21.18 -19.89
CA PRO A 141 9.20 21.80 -19.77
C PRO A 141 10.06 21.18 -18.66
N ILE A 142 9.43 20.61 -17.62
CA ILE A 142 10.15 19.92 -16.55
C ILE A 142 10.67 18.58 -17.09
N LEU A 143 9.78 17.81 -17.72
CA LEU A 143 10.13 16.47 -18.21
C LEU A 143 11.11 16.50 -19.38
N ALA A 144 11.02 17.47 -20.28
CA ALA A 144 11.99 17.63 -21.37
C ALA A 144 13.43 17.85 -20.89
N GLY A 145 13.61 18.37 -19.66
CA GLY A 145 14.93 18.51 -19.04
C GLY A 145 15.41 17.27 -18.26
N LEU A 146 14.52 16.31 -17.99
CA LEU A 146 14.76 15.15 -17.13
C LEU A 146 14.78 13.82 -17.89
N LEU A 147 13.97 13.70 -18.95
CA LEU A 147 13.81 12.51 -19.77
C LEU A 147 14.78 12.55 -20.96
N HIS A 148 15.33 11.40 -21.34
CA HIS A 148 16.31 11.32 -22.42
C HIS A 148 15.60 11.23 -23.78
N THR A 149 15.99 12.12 -24.70
CA THR A 149 15.22 12.47 -25.91
C THR A 149 15.55 11.64 -27.15
N ASP A 150 16.46 10.67 -27.06
CA ASP A 150 17.17 10.22 -28.26
C ASP A 150 16.45 9.13 -29.07
N ALA A 151 15.45 8.43 -28.52
CA ALA A 151 14.64 7.47 -29.30
C ALA A 151 13.36 7.02 -28.58
N VAL A 152 12.36 7.88 -28.43
CA VAL A 152 11.03 7.37 -28.05
C VAL A 152 10.42 6.61 -29.22
N ASP A 153 10.15 5.31 -29.02
CA ASP A 153 9.40 4.52 -30.01
C ASP A 153 7.95 4.99 -30.03
N ALA A 154 7.65 5.94 -30.91
CA ALA A 154 6.29 6.44 -31.11
C ALA A 154 5.30 5.33 -31.52
N GLY A 155 5.80 4.20 -32.07
CA GLY A 155 4.98 3.03 -32.36
C GLY A 155 4.38 2.37 -31.11
N ARG A 156 5.03 2.55 -29.94
CA ARG A 156 4.53 2.09 -28.64
C ARG A 156 3.32 2.88 -28.15
N TRP A 157 3.17 4.13 -28.60
CA TRP A 157 2.18 5.08 -28.11
C TRP A 157 1.36 5.65 -29.27
N PRO A 158 0.49 4.85 -29.91
CA PRO A 158 -0.22 5.24 -31.12
C PRO A 158 -1.18 6.43 -30.92
N GLU A 159 -1.59 6.70 -29.67
CA GLU A 159 -2.46 7.81 -29.29
C GLU A 159 -1.69 9.01 -28.71
N GLY A 160 -0.35 8.95 -28.66
CA GLY A 160 0.50 9.98 -28.05
C GLY A 160 1.03 11.02 -29.05
N GLU A 161 1.21 12.24 -28.57
CA GLU A 161 1.88 13.34 -29.29
C GLU A 161 3.32 13.48 -28.77
N LEU A 162 4.30 13.51 -29.68
CA LEU A 162 5.69 13.76 -29.31
C LEU A 162 5.93 15.28 -29.22
N VAL A 163 6.17 15.77 -27.99
CA VAL A 163 6.44 17.18 -27.71
C VAL A 163 7.79 17.29 -27.02
N ASP A 164 8.74 17.99 -27.64
CA ASP A 164 10.10 18.20 -27.12
C ASP A 164 10.81 16.91 -26.63
N GLY A 165 10.60 15.81 -27.35
CA GLY A 165 11.21 14.51 -27.04
C GLY A 165 10.49 13.68 -25.98
N VAL A 166 9.35 14.15 -25.48
CA VAL A 166 8.47 13.43 -24.54
C VAL A 166 7.18 13.05 -25.24
N VAL A 167 6.75 11.80 -25.13
CA VAL A 167 5.43 11.40 -25.63
C VAL A 167 4.38 11.75 -24.59
N HIS A 168 3.45 12.63 -24.95
CA HIS A 168 2.28 12.98 -24.15
C HIS A 168 1.04 12.26 -24.66
N VAL A 169 0.37 11.51 -23.79
CA VAL A 169 -0.92 10.89 -24.07
C VAL A 169 -1.97 11.55 -23.18
N PRO A 170 -2.90 12.35 -23.74
CA PRO A 170 -4.00 12.93 -22.97
C PRO A 170 -5.05 11.85 -22.70
N VAL A 171 -4.96 11.19 -21.54
CA VAL A 171 -5.87 10.13 -21.16
C VAL A 171 -6.98 10.74 -20.32
N ARG A 172 -7.91 11.50 -20.91
CA ARG A 172 -9.09 11.99 -20.16
C ARG A 172 -10.15 10.89 -19.99
N ARG A 173 -9.74 9.75 -19.41
CA ARG A 173 -10.61 8.58 -19.12
C ARG A 173 -10.33 8.03 -17.73
N GLY A 174 -11.31 8.13 -16.84
CA GLY A 174 -11.23 7.57 -15.49
C GLY A 174 -10.35 8.44 -14.56
N ARG A 175 -9.47 7.80 -13.79
CA ARG A 175 -8.60 8.45 -12.80
C ARG A 175 -7.26 8.93 -13.35
N VAL A 176 -6.81 8.44 -14.50
CA VAL A 176 -5.59 8.95 -15.14
C VAL A 176 -5.96 10.22 -15.88
N ALA A 177 -5.14 11.27 -15.79
CA ALA A 177 -5.31 12.52 -16.51
C ALA A 177 -4.38 12.60 -17.72
N ASP A 178 -3.09 12.34 -17.49
CA ASP A 178 -2.03 12.48 -18.49
C ASP A 178 -0.94 11.41 -18.28
N VAL A 179 -0.37 10.95 -19.39
CA VAL A 179 0.80 10.06 -19.39
C VAL A 179 1.91 10.71 -20.21
N TYR A 180 3.11 10.72 -19.66
CA TYR A 180 4.33 11.18 -20.31
C TYR A 180 5.34 10.04 -20.35
N ALA A 181 6.03 9.83 -21.46
CA ALA A 181 6.96 8.70 -21.57
C ALA A 181 8.19 9.03 -22.41
N ASP A 182 9.31 8.40 -22.06
CA ASP A 182 10.49 8.22 -22.92
C ASP A 182 10.80 6.71 -23.11
N ASP A 183 12.05 6.38 -23.45
CA ASP A 183 12.50 5.00 -23.64
C ASP A 183 12.70 4.22 -22.33
N GLU A 184 13.02 4.91 -21.22
CA GLU A 184 13.31 4.29 -19.93
C GLU A 184 12.16 4.43 -18.91
N LEU A 185 11.39 5.51 -18.97
CA LEU A 185 10.47 5.96 -17.94
C LEU A 185 9.08 6.31 -18.47
N VAL A 186 8.09 6.11 -17.59
CA VAL A 186 6.70 6.54 -17.76
C VAL A 186 6.30 7.34 -16.52
N VAL A 187 5.86 8.56 -16.75
CA VAL A 187 5.28 9.46 -15.75
C VAL A 187 3.77 9.49 -15.95
N THR A 188 3.01 9.01 -14.96
CA THR A 188 1.54 9.00 -15.01
C THR A 188 0.99 9.97 -13.99
N ILE A 189 0.05 10.82 -14.39
CA ILE A 189 -0.66 11.73 -13.50
C ILE A 189 -2.08 11.21 -13.27
N GLU A 190 -2.45 11.01 -12.02
CA GLU A 190 -3.75 10.50 -11.59
C GLU A 190 -4.48 11.51 -10.70
N GLU A 191 -5.79 11.67 -10.86
CA GLU A 191 -6.65 12.54 -10.06
C GLU A 191 -7.46 11.77 -9.00
N GLY A 192 -7.96 12.49 -7.99
CA GLY A 192 -8.98 11.97 -7.07
C GLY A 192 -8.46 10.98 -6.02
N HIS A 193 -7.21 11.15 -5.57
CA HIS A 193 -6.63 10.31 -4.52
C HIS A 193 -6.92 10.87 -3.12
N ARG A 194 -7.17 9.98 -2.15
CA ARG A 194 -7.30 10.35 -0.73
C ARG A 194 -5.99 10.98 -0.27
N VAL A 195 -6.11 12.08 0.48
CA VAL A 195 -4.95 12.83 0.97
C VAL A 195 -4.22 12.03 2.06
N PRO A 196 -2.95 11.62 1.85
CA PRO A 196 -2.16 10.96 2.89
C PRO A 196 -1.76 11.95 3.99
N PRO A 197 -1.42 11.50 5.21
CA PRO A 197 -1.10 12.38 6.35
C PRO A 197 -0.02 13.42 6.03
N VAL A 198 1.05 13.02 5.33
CA VAL A 198 2.07 13.95 4.83
C VAL A 198 1.49 15.11 3.99
N ALA A 199 0.60 14.82 3.06
CA ALA A 199 -0.03 15.84 2.22
C ALA A 199 -1.04 16.66 3.02
N GLN A 200 -1.74 16.03 3.98
CA GLN A 200 -2.69 16.70 4.85
C GLN A 200 -2.01 17.73 5.77
N ALA A 201 -0.81 17.40 6.29
CA ALA A 201 -0.02 18.33 7.09
C ALA A 201 0.37 19.59 6.29
N ARG A 202 0.66 19.45 5.00
CA ARG A 202 1.01 20.59 4.11
C ARG A 202 -0.22 21.32 3.59
N TRP A 203 -1.29 20.58 3.27
CA TRP A 203 -2.50 21.07 2.63
C TRP A 203 -3.77 20.61 3.39
N PRO A 204 -4.03 21.16 4.58
CA PRO A 204 -5.07 20.65 5.49
C PRO A 204 -6.51 20.82 4.98
N TYR A 205 -6.71 21.64 3.95
CA TYR A 205 -8.02 21.94 3.37
C TYR A 205 -8.37 21.10 2.14
N LEU A 206 -7.40 20.32 1.61
CA LEU A 206 -7.65 19.48 0.44
C LEU A 206 -8.35 18.19 0.86
N THR A 207 -9.36 17.80 0.08
CA THR A 207 -10.03 16.51 0.20
C THR A 207 -9.49 15.50 -0.81
N GLU A 208 -8.88 15.99 -1.88
CA GLU A 208 -8.30 15.21 -2.97
C GLU A 208 -6.99 15.85 -3.42
N ILE A 209 -6.12 15.02 -3.99
CA ILE A 209 -4.84 15.42 -4.57
C ILE A 209 -4.65 14.74 -5.92
N ALA A 210 -3.70 15.25 -6.70
CA ALA A 210 -3.15 14.53 -7.83
C ALA A 210 -1.90 13.73 -7.40
N VAL A 211 -1.71 12.56 -8.01
CA VAL A 211 -0.56 11.69 -7.78
C VAL A 211 0.18 11.52 -9.09
N VAL A 212 1.44 11.94 -9.12
CA VAL A 212 2.36 11.64 -10.22
C VAL A 212 3.14 10.39 -9.86
N ARG A 213 3.12 9.35 -10.70
CA ARG A 213 3.91 8.12 -10.54
C ARG A 213 5.04 8.12 -11.54
N VAL A 214 6.26 7.81 -11.09
CA VAL A 214 7.44 7.66 -11.96
C VAL A 214 7.81 6.18 -12.03
N SER A 215 7.47 5.54 -13.14
CA SER A 215 7.56 4.10 -13.35
C SER A 215 8.55 3.76 -14.47
N PRO A 216 9.11 2.55 -14.52
CA PRO A 216 9.89 2.10 -15.66
C PRO A 216 8.98 1.88 -16.88
N ALA A 217 9.47 2.21 -18.07
CA ALA A 217 8.67 2.12 -19.29
C ALA A 217 8.19 0.69 -19.58
N GLY A 218 8.95 -0.35 -19.24
CA GLY A 218 8.60 -1.76 -19.50
C GLY A 218 7.38 -2.33 -18.77
N ARG A 219 6.78 -1.61 -17.81
CA ARG A 219 5.74 -2.16 -16.91
C ARG A 219 4.30 -2.11 -17.45
N THR A 220 4.07 -1.44 -18.57
CA THR A 220 2.72 -1.02 -19.01
C THR A 220 1.74 -2.14 -19.40
N GLU A 221 2.15 -3.41 -19.49
CA GLU A 221 1.26 -4.50 -19.95
C GLU A 221 0.75 -5.47 -18.87
N GLU A 222 1.43 -5.65 -17.71
CA GLU A 222 1.10 -6.77 -16.80
C GLU A 222 0.32 -6.41 -15.53
N THR A 223 0.21 -5.15 -15.11
CA THR A 223 -0.38 -4.81 -13.79
C THR A 223 -1.86 -4.40 -13.84
N ARG A 224 -2.53 -4.49 -14.99
CA ARG A 224 -3.96 -4.11 -15.10
C ARG A 224 -4.91 -5.12 -14.47
N THR A 225 -4.47 -6.34 -14.16
CA THR A 225 -5.33 -7.44 -13.66
C THR A 225 -5.33 -7.64 -12.14
N THR A 226 -4.44 -6.99 -11.38
CA THR A 226 -4.34 -7.19 -9.92
C THR A 226 -4.80 -6.01 -9.06
N ALA A 227 -4.90 -4.80 -9.62
CA ALA A 227 -5.38 -3.63 -8.86
C ALA A 227 -6.92 -3.54 -8.75
N GLU A 228 -7.68 -4.22 -9.61
CA GLU A 228 -9.15 -4.23 -9.57
C GLU A 228 -9.74 -5.35 -8.70
N ALA A 229 -8.93 -6.26 -8.16
CA ALA A 229 -9.41 -7.39 -7.34
C ALA A 229 -9.61 -7.06 -5.85
N ALA A 230 -9.27 -5.85 -5.40
CA ALA A 230 -9.42 -5.43 -3.99
C ALA A 230 -10.67 -4.58 -3.70
N GLY A 231 -11.60 -4.43 -4.65
CA GLY A 231 -12.86 -3.73 -4.49
C GLY A 231 -14.06 -4.68 -4.54
N GLY A 232 -14.35 -5.37 -3.44
CA GLY A 232 -15.50 -6.26 -3.32
C GLY A 232 -16.85 -5.55 -3.51
N THR A 233 -17.53 -5.92 -4.59
CA THR A 233 -18.97 -6.20 -4.72
C THR A 233 -19.91 -5.60 -3.67
N VAL A 234 -20.78 -4.70 -4.11
CA VAL A 234 -22.11 -4.52 -3.49
C VAL A 234 -23.12 -5.04 -4.50
N ASP A 235 -23.83 -6.09 -4.10
CA ASP A 235 -24.92 -6.70 -4.85
C ASP A 235 -26.01 -5.67 -5.16
N ALA A 236 -26.37 -5.57 -6.43
CA ALA A 236 -27.63 -5.00 -6.87
C ALA A 236 -28.25 -5.99 -7.86
N GLU A 237 -28.94 -6.99 -7.31
CA GLU A 237 -29.90 -7.78 -8.08
C GLU A 237 -31.12 -6.93 -8.42
N GLY A 238 -31.57 -7.04 -9.66
CA GLY A 238 -32.99 -6.95 -10.02
C GLY A 238 -33.41 -5.73 -10.82
N ALA A 239 -33.29 -5.81 -12.16
CA ALA A 239 -34.47 -5.82 -13.04
C ALA A 239 -34.08 -5.91 -14.52
N GLU A 240 -34.30 -7.10 -15.08
CA GLU A 240 -34.71 -7.39 -16.46
C GLU A 240 -35.81 -6.42 -16.92
N ASP A 241 -36.11 -6.15 -18.19
CA ASP A 241 -35.50 -6.32 -19.51
C ASP A 241 -36.43 -5.53 -20.47
N GLU A 242 -35.85 -5.08 -21.58
CA GLU A 242 -36.45 -4.84 -22.89
C GLU A 242 -37.50 -3.74 -23.21
N ALA A 243 -37.12 -3.02 -24.28
CA ALA A 243 -37.92 -2.64 -25.45
C ALA A 243 -38.51 -1.22 -25.58
N ALA A 244 -37.74 -0.38 -26.29
CA ALA A 244 -38.10 0.40 -27.48
C ALA A 244 -39.56 0.87 -27.70
N ALA A 245 -39.76 2.19 -27.74
CA ALA A 245 -40.32 2.97 -28.86
C ALA A 245 -40.79 4.36 -28.39
N ALA A 246 -40.39 5.42 -29.11
CA ALA A 246 -40.99 6.75 -29.03
C ALA A 246 -42.05 6.90 -30.16
N PRO A 247 -42.75 8.05 -30.33
CA PRO A 247 -43.11 9.14 -29.42
C PRO A 247 -44.64 9.46 -29.49
N GLY A 248 -45.15 10.39 -28.67
CA GLY A 248 -46.45 11.04 -28.97
C GLY A 248 -47.11 11.79 -27.82
N GLU A 249 -47.41 13.07 -28.12
CA GLU A 249 -48.43 13.99 -27.55
C GLU A 249 -48.46 14.26 -26.04
N GLU A 250 -48.14 15.47 -25.55
CA GLU A 250 -48.84 16.77 -25.62
C GLU A 250 -49.99 16.98 -24.60
N VAL A 251 -49.89 18.14 -23.93
CA VAL A 251 -50.91 18.99 -23.25
C VAL A 251 -51.44 18.57 -21.84
N PRO A 252 -51.94 19.52 -21.01
CA PRO A 252 -51.21 20.08 -19.85
C PRO A 252 -52.13 20.33 -18.61
N VAL A 253 -51.75 21.31 -17.78
CA VAL A 253 -52.54 22.09 -16.78
C VAL A 253 -52.42 21.67 -15.30
N ALA A 254 -51.48 22.33 -14.60
CA ALA A 254 -51.68 23.40 -13.61
C ALA A 254 -52.64 23.19 -12.38
N PRO A 255 -52.64 24.10 -11.38
CA PRO A 255 -52.13 23.80 -10.04
C PRO A 255 -53.16 24.10 -8.93
N GLY A 256 -52.79 23.82 -7.67
CA GLY A 256 -53.50 24.26 -6.46
C GLY A 256 -52.85 23.58 -5.25
N GLU A 257 -52.29 24.33 -4.30
CA GLU A 257 -53.00 24.79 -3.08
C GLU A 257 -53.53 23.58 -2.29
N GLU A 258 -53.31 23.39 -1.00
CA GLU A 258 -52.98 24.26 0.12
C GLU A 258 -52.67 23.28 1.26
N ALA A 259 -51.66 23.58 2.08
CA ALA A 259 -51.82 23.84 3.50
C ALA A 259 -52.32 22.68 4.40
N ALA A 260 -51.45 22.41 5.37
CA ALA A 260 -51.75 22.31 6.79
C ALA A 260 -52.12 20.94 7.38
N ARG A 261 -51.32 20.64 8.42
CA ARG A 261 -51.71 20.07 9.72
C ARG A 261 -52.27 18.65 9.70
N SER A 262 -51.63 17.75 10.43
CA SER A 262 -51.83 17.73 11.88
C SER A 262 -50.86 16.75 12.55
N GLU A 263 -50.52 17.14 13.77
CA GLU A 263 -49.82 16.36 14.78
C GLU A 263 -50.56 15.04 15.05
N ASN A 264 -49.82 13.95 15.31
CA ASN A 264 -50.23 13.09 16.42
C ASN A 264 -49.05 12.33 17.02
N LEU A 265 -48.96 12.49 18.33
CA LEU A 265 -48.15 11.76 19.30
C LEU A 265 -48.63 10.31 19.39
N GLY A 266 -47.75 9.39 19.78
CA GLY A 266 -48.17 8.09 20.25
C GLY A 266 -47.12 7.00 20.11
N ASP A 267 -46.14 7.02 21.00
CA ASP A 267 -45.44 5.82 21.46
C ASP A 267 -46.46 4.90 22.17
N PRO A 268 -46.46 3.59 21.88
CA PRO A 268 -46.38 2.65 22.98
C PRO A 268 -45.45 1.46 22.70
N ASP A 269 -44.41 1.37 23.53
CA ASP A 269 -44.10 0.26 24.45
C ASP A 269 -44.37 -1.20 23.99
N ALA A 270 -43.27 -1.97 24.04
CA ALA A 270 -43.13 -3.33 24.55
C ALA A 270 -43.87 -4.52 23.88
N LEU A 271 -43.08 -5.41 23.26
CA LEU A 271 -43.28 -6.89 23.20
C LEU A 271 -41.88 -7.54 23.12
N ASP A 272 -41.30 -8.05 24.21
CA ASP A 272 -41.37 -9.44 24.71
C ASP A 272 -41.80 -10.51 23.68
N VAL A 273 -40.81 -11.25 23.15
CA VAL A 273 -40.98 -12.65 22.74
C VAL A 273 -39.64 -13.39 22.70
N GLY A 274 -39.53 -14.42 23.55
CA GLY A 274 -39.27 -15.78 23.08
C GLY A 274 -37.82 -16.25 22.96
N ALA A 275 -37.36 -16.91 24.02
CA ALA A 275 -36.25 -17.86 23.97
C ALA A 275 -36.57 -19.06 23.07
N THR A 276 -35.60 -19.50 22.25
CA THR A 276 -35.51 -20.89 21.81
C THR A 276 -34.08 -21.40 21.90
N ASP A 277 -33.98 -22.44 22.71
CA ASP A 277 -32.87 -23.31 23.01
C ASP A 277 -32.71 -24.33 21.88
N THR A 278 -31.50 -24.46 21.29
CA THR A 278 -31.12 -25.66 20.52
C THR A 278 -29.61 -25.90 20.61
N GLY A 279 -29.24 -26.92 21.39
CA GLY A 279 -28.49 -28.06 20.87
C GLY A 279 -26.98 -27.95 20.77
N VAL A 280 -26.31 -28.28 21.88
CA VAL A 280 -24.93 -28.78 21.96
C VAL A 280 -24.78 -30.05 21.11
N VAL A 281 -23.73 -30.15 20.30
CA VAL A 281 -23.21 -31.43 19.79
C VAL A 281 -21.70 -31.46 19.95
N GLU A 282 -21.25 -32.24 20.94
CA GLU A 282 -19.86 -32.67 21.09
C GLU A 282 -19.58 -33.78 20.07
N THR A 283 -18.43 -33.73 19.39
CA THR A 283 -17.83 -34.94 18.81
C THR A 283 -16.39 -35.06 19.29
N ALA A 284 -16.14 -36.18 19.95
CA ALA A 284 -14.90 -36.52 20.63
C ALA A 284 -13.82 -37.01 19.67
N ALA A 285 -12.59 -36.83 20.12
CA ALA A 285 -11.35 -37.35 19.56
C ALA A 285 -11.35 -38.88 19.43
N VAL A 286 -10.69 -39.37 18.37
CA VAL A 286 -10.11 -40.73 18.36
C VAL A 286 -8.68 -40.63 17.87
N ASP A 287 -7.78 -40.97 18.78
CA ASP A 287 -6.36 -41.18 18.61
C ASP A 287 -6.10 -42.69 18.48
N THR A 288 -5.37 -43.11 17.44
CA THR A 288 -4.66 -44.40 17.41
C THR A 288 -3.42 -44.32 16.50
N GLY A 289 -2.27 -44.04 17.11
CA GLY A 289 -1.14 -45.00 17.19
C GLY A 289 -0.38 -45.43 15.92
N ALA A 290 0.81 -44.86 15.77
CA ALA A 290 2.14 -45.45 15.45
C ALA A 290 2.29 -46.84 14.79
N ALA A 291 3.16 -46.92 13.78
CA ALA A 291 4.27 -47.88 13.72
C ALA A 291 5.33 -47.48 12.68
N GLU A 292 6.60 -47.58 13.10
CA GLU A 292 7.83 -47.37 12.33
C GLU A 292 8.17 -48.53 11.38
N THR A 293 9.01 -48.24 10.38
CA THR A 293 10.17 -49.02 9.83
C THR A 293 10.46 -48.41 8.46
N GLY A 294 11.66 -48.10 7.98
CA GLY A 294 13.04 -48.38 8.37
C GLY A 294 13.88 -48.35 7.07
N ALA A 295 15.21 -48.20 7.24
CA ALA A 295 16.28 -48.42 6.27
C ALA A 295 16.77 -47.23 5.41
N ALA A 296 18.07 -46.96 5.63
CA ALA A 296 18.97 -46.11 4.89
C ALA A 296 19.40 -46.73 3.56
N ASP A 297 19.88 -45.91 2.61
CA ASP A 297 21.15 -46.20 1.95
C ASP A 297 21.84 -44.93 1.43
N THR A 298 23.15 -44.97 1.55
CA THR A 298 24.17 -44.01 1.17
C THR A 298 24.38 -43.95 -0.35
N GLY A 299 24.46 -42.75 -0.91
CA GLY A 299 24.85 -42.49 -2.29
C GLY A 299 25.87 -41.37 -2.34
N GLU A 300 27.05 -41.70 -2.84
CA GLU A 300 28.30 -40.95 -2.86
C GLU A 300 28.25 -39.59 -3.59
N ALA A 301 29.16 -38.72 -3.16
CA ALA A 301 29.52 -37.45 -3.78
C ALA A 301 30.15 -37.64 -5.17
N GLU A 302 29.87 -36.73 -6.10
CA GLU A 302 30.85 -36.17 -7.05
C GLU A 302 30.29 -34.91 -7.73
N GLY A 303 31.19 -33.99 -8.03
CA GLY A 303 31.01 -33.05 -9.15
C GLY A 303 30.58 -31.66 -8.77
N GLY A 304 31.55 -30.80 -8.44
CA GLY A 304 31.34 -29.37 -8.31
C GLY A 304 30.66 -28.77 -9.55
N ALA A 305 29.57 -28.08 -9.30
CA ALA A 305 29.16 -26.94 -10.08
C ALA A 305 29.17 -25.76 -9.11
N VAL A 306 30.33 -25.08 -9.03
CA VAL A 306 30.34 -23.70 -8.56
C VAL A 306 29.55 -22.96 -9.64
N SER A 307 28.26 -22.75 -9.41
CA SER A 307 27.45 -21.97 -10.32
C SER A 307 27.93 -20.53 -10.23
N ASP A 308 28.41 -19.99 -11.34
CA ASP A 308 28.62 -18.55 -11.59
C ASP A 308 27.33 -17.71 -11.46
N ARG A 309 26.31 -18.17 -10.70
CA ARG A 309 25.05 -17.47 -10.48
C ARG A 309 25.19 -16.29 -9.52
N ASP A 310 26.13 -16.34 -8.58
CA ASP A 310 26.28 -15.26 -7.58
C ASP A 310 26.87 -13.97 -8.15
N ALA A 311 27.54 -14.01 -9.31
CA ALA A 311 28.10 -12.82 -9.96
C ALA A 311 27.09 -12.06 -10.82
N SER A 312 26.05 -12.73 -11.34
CA SER A 312 25.02 -12.12 -12.20
C SER A 312 23.92 -11.43 -11.39
N ASP A 313 23.58 -11.96 -10.22
CA ASP A 313 22.49 -11.44 -9.39
C ASP A 313 22.89 -10.12 -8.71
N GLY A 314 24.16 -9.96 -8.32
CA GLY A 314 24.68 -8.72 -7.76
C GLY A 314 24.62 -7.53 -8.72
N ASP A 315 24.87 -7.78 -10.01
CA ASP A 315 24.80 -6.74 -11.06
C ASP A 315 23.36 -6.33 -11.34
N ALA A 316 22.43 -7.29 -11.42
CA ALA A 316 21.00 -7.01 -11.60
C ALA A 316 20.41 -6.20 -10.44
N VAL A 317 20.75 -6.51 -9.20
CA VAL A 317 20.31 -5.77 -8.01
C VAL A 317 20.89 -4.35 -8.00
N ALA A 318 22.18 -4.18 -8.33
CA ALA A 318 22.79 -2.86 -8.44
C ALA A 318 22.12 -2.00 -9.51
N VAL A 319 21.89 -2.56 -10.70
CA VAL A 319 21.17 -1.89 -11.79
C VAL A 319 19.75 -1.51 -11.38
N ALA A 320 19.02 -2.39 -10.69
CA ALA A 320 17.66 -2.11 -10.21
C ALA A 320 17.66 -0.97 -9.16
N ARG A 321 18.64 -0.94 -8.25
CA ARG A 321 18.81 0.12 -7.26
C ARG A 321 19.14 1.46 -7.93
N ASP A 322 20.08 1.47 -8.87
CA ASP A 322 20.43 2.68 -9.63
C ASP A 322 19.24 3.20 -10.42
N ALA A 323 18.47 2.31 -11.05
CA ALA A 323 17.25 2.67 -11.75
C ALA A 323 16.20 3.28 -10.81
N LEU A 324 16.03 2.74 -9.60
CA LEU A 324 15.12 3.30 -8.59
C LEU A 324 15.58 4.68 -8.10
N VAL A 325 16.87 4.85 -7.84
CA VAL A 325 17.47 6.15 -7.46
C VAL A 325 17.24 7.18 -8.56
N ARG A 326 17.41 6.82 -9.84
CA ARG A 326 17.10 7.72 -10.96
C ARG A 326 15.64 8.15 -10.98
N ARG A 327 14.70 7.21 -10.79
CA ARG A 327 13.27 7.53 -10.70
C ARG A 327 12.95 8.45 -9.52
N ALA A 328 13.61 8.23 -8.37
CA ALA A 328 13.45 9.07 -7.20
C ALA A 328 13.97 10.49 -7.43
N ALA A 329 15.07 10.65 -8.17
CA ALA A 329 15.59 11.95 -8.58
C ALA A 329 14.60 12.71 -9.47
N VAL A 330 13.98 12.03 -10.45
CA VAL A 330 12.93 12.62 -11.29
C VAL A 330 11.73 13.05 -10.44
N ALA A 331 11.26 12.20 -9.52
CA ALA A 331 10.16 12.54 -8.63
C ALA A 331 10.46 13.77 -7.74
N LEU A 332 11.68 13.87 -7.20
CA LEU A 332 12.13 15.03 -6.43
C LEU A 332 12.15 16.32 -7.25
N GLU A 333 12.66 16.27 -8.48
CA GLU A 333 12.66 17.43 -9.37
C GLU A 333 11.23 17.87 -9.75
N ILE A 334 10.34 16.93 -10.07
CA ILE A 334 8.91 17.22 -10.31
C ILE A 334 8.30 17.88 -9.06
N ALA A 335 8.50 17.30 -7.88
CA ALA A 335 7.99 17.84 -6.62
C ALA A 335 8.52 19.25 -6.36
N GLN A 336 9.80 19.52 -6.60
CA GLN A 336 10.38 20.84 -6.40
C GLN A 336 9.79 21.88 -7.35
N ARG A 337 9.66 21.55 -8.64
CA ARG A 337 9.18 22.47 -9.67
C ARG A 337 7.68 22.73 -9.60
N LEU A 338 6.89 21.72 -9.28
CA LEU A 338 5.42 21.80 -9.14
C LEU A 338 4.96 22.04 -7.70
N GLN A 339 5.89 22.36 -6.79
CA GLN A 339 5.60 22.60 -5.37
C GLN A 339 4.89 21.42 -4.68
N GLY A 340 5.15 20.20 -5.14
CA GLY A 340 4.64 18.94 -4.61
C GLY A 340 5.43 18.39 -3.42
N ILE A 341 5.11 17.13 -3.07
CA ILE A 341 5.81 16.32 -2.08
C ILE A 341 6.24 15.01 -2.75
N ALA A 342 7.55 14.75 -2.84
CA ALA A 342 8.05 13.45 -3.29
C ALA A 342 7.99 12.43 -2.15
N ALA A 343 7.49 11.24 -2.45
CA ALA A 343 7.40 10.13 -1.52
C ALA A 343 7.72 8.81 -2.22
N ASP A 344 8.02 7.76 -1.44
CA ASP A 344 7.99 6.40 -1.96
C ASP A 344 6.55 5.91 -2.17
N SER A 345 6.38 4.71 -2.74
CA SER A 345 5.07 4.11 -2.97
C SER A 345 4.27 3.83 -1.69
N ARG A 346 4.89 3.94 -0.52
CA ARG A 346 4.29 3.71 0.81
C ARG A 346 3.93 5.03 1.51
N GLY A 347 4.15 6.16 0.85
CA GLY A 347 3.76 7.50 1.32
C GLY A 347 4.75 8.15 2.28
N PHE A 348 6.00 7.68 2.33
CA PHE A 348 7.05 8.29 3.13
C PHE A 348 7.85 9.27 2.30
N GLN A 349 8.04 10.49 2.82
CA GLN A 349 8.76 11.56 2.14
C GLN A 349 10.19 11.15 1.78
N LEU A 350 10.60 11.61 0.60
CA LEU A 350 11.98 11.54 0.13
C LEU A 350 12.61 12.92 0.30
N ALA A 351 13.77 12.99 0.94
CA ALA A 351 14.59 14.20 0.99
C ALA A 351 15.70 14.16 -0.09
N GLU A 352 16.22 12.97 -0.35
CA GLU A 352 17.20 12.70 -1.39
C GLU A 352 16.88 11.41 -2.17
N PRO A 353 17.43 11.22 -3.37
CA PRO A 353 17.11 10.05 -4.20
C PRO A 353 17.40 8.70 -3.53
N ALA A 354 18.41 8.66 -2.66
CA ALA A 354 18.82 7.44 -1.96
C ALA A 354 17.82 6.99 -0.88
N ASP A 355 16.93 7.88 -0.41
CA ASP A 355 15.88 7.53 0.56
C ASP A 355 14.88 6.51 0.01
N ALA A 356 14.81 6.35 -1.32
CA ALA A 356 13.96 5.37 -1.96
C ALA A 356 14.50 3.93 -1.83
N LEU A 357 15.72 3.71 -1.34
CA LEU A 357 16.33 2.39 -1.21
C LEU A 357 15.94 1.70 0.12
N PRO A 358 15.82 0.37 0.14
CA PRO A 358 15.52 -0.36 1.36
C PRO A 358 16.72 -0.35 2.31
N GLY A 359 16.44 -0.42 3.61
CA GLY A 359 17.45 -0.57 4.67
C GLY A 359 18.29 0.68 4.95
N GLY A 360 18.02 1.83 4.33
CA GLY A 360 18.81 3.06 4.51
C GLY A 360 18.85 3.60 5.96
N TYR A 361 17.91 3.16 6.80
CA TYR A 361 17.80 3.58 8.20
C TYR A 361 18.14 2.45 9.18
N ALA A 362 18.51 1.27 8.70
CA ALA A 362 19.00 0.20 9.55
C ALA A 362 20.30 0.66 10.23
N GLY A 363 20.30 0.69 11.57
CA GLY A 363 21.56 0.84 12.32
C GLY A 363 22.52 -0.30 11.96
N PRO A 364 23.82 -0.19 12.29
CA PRO A 364 24.76 -1.29 12.04
C PRO A 364 24.21 -2.56 12.70
N ALA A 365 24.11 -3.64 11.90
CA ALA A 365 23.73 -4.95 12.42
C ALA A 365 24.64 -5.27 13.60
N LEU A 366 24.04 -5.56 14.76
CA LEU A 366 24.81 -6.00 15.93
C LEU A 366 25.36 -7.39 15.60
N ALA A 367 26.65 -7.43 15.24
CA ALA A 367 27.42 -8.64 14.99
C ALA A 367 27.69 -9.43 16.29
#